data_AF-A0AAN4AT55-F1
#
_entry.id   AF-A0AAN4AT55-F1
#
_cell.length_a   1.000
_cell.length_b   1.000
_cell.length_c   1.000
_cell.angle_alpha   90.00
_cell.angle_beta   90.00
_cell.angle_gamma   90.00
#
_symmetry.space_group_name_H-M   'P 1'
#
loop_
_entity.id
_entity.type
_entity.pdbx_description
1 polymer ?
#
loop_
_entity_poly.entity_id
_entity_poly.type
_entity_poly.pdbx_seq_one_letter_code
_entity_poly.pdbx_strand_id
1 'polypeptide(L)'
;MKYLCISTTSYNCLLFCLLKDFLGNTVFWVGSNLYFPERQDFFLLSEADDFEQEKLENKLQFQKIKKEYFVKETFEIYAQDHVLKSYSFFKGKFYVIEDGTMTYLEAKNEYEKEKSRSFFSKWKRKRKGKIATCGVSSKVEKVYLRGILPTPDCLQHKVEYMDIYSLWKQKSMEEKKWILHFFDFQKKHLELLQSKKTILFTQPLSEDGIMTEEEKIGIYRKILEKEEIKELVIKAHPRETTEYTKYFDGVSVLQEKTPFELYLLHGLRGKRVITLFSTAVYGLSDFEVIFYGTNGNRNLIGRFGEIPCKI
;
A
#
# COMPACT_ATOMS: atom_id res chain seq x y z
N MET A 1 -13.21 20.85 -8.38
CA MET A 1 -11.87 20.33 -8.74
C MET A 1 -12.02 18.87 -9.10
N LYS A 2 -11.37 18.38 -10.16
CA LYS A 2 -11.36 16.95 -10.51
C LYS A 2 -10.05 16.29 -10.14
N TYR A 3 -10.06 14.97 -10.03
CA TYR A 3 -8.92 14.18 -9.60
C TYR A 3 -8.69 12.99 -10.55
N LEU A 4 -7.42 12.68 -10.79
CA LEU A 4 -6.97 11.40 -11.32
C LEU A 4 -6.22 10.67 -10.20
N CYS A 5 -6.75 9.55 -9.73
CA CYS A 5 -6.12 8.68 -8.75
C CYS A 5 -5.43 7.51 -9.45
N ILE A 6 -4.13 7.36 -9.26
CA ILE A 6 -3.32 6.27 -9.83
C ILE A 6 -2.81 5.39 -8.70
N SER A 7 -3.41 4.20 -8.55
CA SER A 7 -3.16 3.34 -7.38
C SER A 7 -3.18 1.85 -7.71
N THR A 8 -2.28 1.09 -7.10
CA THR A 8 -2.18 -0.37 -7.19
C THR A 8 -2.42 -1.07 -5.86
N THR A 9 -2.56 -0.33 -4.75
CA THR A 9 -2.80 -0.92 -3.42
C THR A 9 -4.07 -0.38 -2.80
N SER A 10 -4.85 -1.26 -2.16
CA SER A 10 -6.07 -0.87 -1.45
C SER A 10 -5.78 0.17 -0.35
N TYR A 11 -4.62 0.06 0.28
CA TYR A 11 -4.11 1.03 1.25
C TYR A 11 -4.01 2.44 0.67
N ASN A 12 -3.23 2.60 -0.40
CA ASN A 12 -3.02 3.90 -1.02
C ASN A 12 -4.31 4.49 -1.59
N CYS A 13 -5.14 3.65 -2.22
CA CYS A 13 -6.46 4.05 -2.73
C CYS A 13 -7.40 4.53 -1.61
N LEU A 14 -7.41 3.84 -0.46
CA LEU A 14 -8.18 4.29 0.71
C LEU A 14 -7.70 5.65 1.20
N LEU A 15 -6.39 5.86 1.32
CA LEU A 15 -5.85 7.15 1.75
C LEU A 15 -6.25 8.28 0.81
N PHE A 16 -6.26 8.04 -0.51
CA PHE A 16 -6.81 9.00 -1.48
C PHE A 16 -8.29 9.32 -1.20
N CYS A 17 -9.13 8.29 -1.03
CA CYS A 17 -10.55 8.47 -0.76
C CYS A 17 -10.83 9.20 0.57
N LEU A 18 -9.97 9.04 1.57
CA LEU A 18 -10.06 9.81 2.82
C LEU A 18 -9.63 11.26 2.62
N LEU A 19 -8.57 11.50 1.86
CA LEU A 19 -7.97 12.82 1.66
C LEU A 19 -8.84 13.76 0.81
N LYS A 20 -9.61 13.24 -0.15
CA LYS A 20 -10.31 14.04 -1.16
C LYS A 20 -11.81 13.86 -1.15
N ASP A 21 -12.51 14.86 -1.67
CA ASP A 21 -13.94 14.80 -2.00
C ASP A 21 -14.12 14.09 -3.34
N PHE A 22 -13.84 12.79 -3.31
CA PHE A 22 -13.56 12.00 -4.50
C PHE A 22 -14.81 11.63 -5.30
N LEU A 23 -15.97 11.49 -4.64
CA LEU A 23 -17.19 10.95 -5.22
C LEU A 23 -17.70 11.85 -6.35
N GLY A 24 -17.85 11.29 -7.55
CA GLY A 24 -18.26 12.03 -8.76
C GLY A 24 -17.19 12.99 -9.34
N ASN A 25 -16.05 13.13 -8.67
CA ASN A 25 -14.97 14.04 -9.06
C ASN A 25 -13.67 13.33 -9.44
N THR A 26 -13.64 12.00 -9.37
CA THR A 26 -12.42 11.22 -9.55
C THR A 26 -12.55 10.25 -10.71
N VAL A 27 -11.47 10.15 -11.49
CA VAL A 27 -11.19 9.00 -12.35
C VAL A 27 -10.14 8.14 -11.66
N PHE A 28 -10.40 6.85 -11.53
CA PHE A 28 -9.50 5.86 -10.94
C PHE A 28 -8.75 5.14 -12.05
N TRP A 29 -7.42 5.22 -12.05
CA TRP A 29 -6.55 4.49 -12.97
C TRP A 29 -5.67 3.52 -12.19
N VAL A 30 -6.11 2.28 -12.09
CA VAL A 30 -5.72 1.38 -11.01
C VAL A 30 -5.21 0.02 -11.49
N GLY A 31 -4.51 -0.69 -10.59
CA GLY A 31 -4.11 -2.08 -10.82
C GLY A 31 -5.31 -3.04 -10.88
N SER A 32 -5.10 -4.24 -11.41
CA SER A 32 -6.16 -5.26 -11.60
C SER A 32 -6.89 -5.64 -10.31
N ASN A 33 -6.21 -5.61 -9.17
CA ASN A 33 -6.80 -5.86 -7.85
C ASN A 33 -7.82 -4.81 -7.37
N LEU A 34 -7.81 -3.61 -7.97
CA LEU A 34 -8.71 -2.50 -7.63
C LEU A 34 -9.65 -2.14 -8.79
N TYR A 35 -9.49 -2.80 -9.94
CA TYR A 35 -10.22 -2.48 -11.15
C TYR A 35 -11.68 -2.94 -11.05
N PHE A 36 -12.61 -2.04 -11.36
CA PHE A 36 -14.04 -2.29 -11.28
C PHE A 36 -14.68 -2.07 -12.66
N PRO A 37 -14.76 -3.11 -13.52
CA PRO A 37 -15.09 -2.97 -14.95
C PRO A 37 -16.50 -2.43 -15.21
N GLU A 38 -17.42 -2.62 -14.26
CA GLU A 38 -18.80 -2.12 -14.37
C GLU A 38 -18.89 -0.59 -14.28
N ARG A 39 -17.80 0.08 -13.91
CA ARG A 39 -17.76 1.52 -13.69
C ARG A 39 -16.91 2.24 -14.72
N GLN A 40 -17.53 3.21 -15.39
CA GLN A 40 -16.90 3.97 -16.47
C GLN A 40 -15.73 4.85 -15.99
N ASP A 41 -15.73 5.24 -14.72
CA ASP A 41 -14.69 6.05 -14.08
C ASP A 41 -13.48 5.23 -13.59
N PHE A 42 -13.45 3.92 -13.87
CA PHE A 42 -12.32 3.04 -13.58
C PHE A 42 -11.59 2.64 -14.86
N PHE A 43 -10.27 2.73 -14.82
CA PHE A 43 -9.36 2.36 -15.91
C PHE A 43 -8.28 1.44 -15.37
N LEU A 44 -7.92 0.44 -16.16
CA LEU A 44 -6.86 -0.50 -15.81
C LEU A 44 -5.48 0.06 -16.20
N LEU A 45 -4.51 -0.08 -15.31
CA LEU A 45 -3.09 0.11 -15.63
C LEU A 45 -2.60 -1.01 -16.54
N SER A 46 -1.73 -0.69 -17.50
CA SER A 46 -1.09 -1.72 -18.33
C SER A 46 -0.33 -2.72 -17.46
N GLU A 47 -0.57 -4.01 -17.72
CA GLU A 47 0.14 -5.13 -17.09
C GLU A 47 1.25 -5.68 -18.01
N ALA A 48 1.65 -4.93 -19.06
CA ALA A 48 2.68 -5.38 -19.99
C ALA A 48 4.07 -5.42 -19.33
N ASP A 49 4.78 -6.53 -19.52
CA ASP A 49 6.15 -6.70 -19.02
C ASP A 49 7.15 -5.81 -19.75
N ASP A 50 7.01 -5.67 -21.09
CA ASP A 50 7.88 -4.84 -21.91
C ASP A 50 7.71 -3.35 -21.62
N PHE A 51 8.85 -2.66 -21.46
CA PHE A 51 8.87 -1.24 -21.07
C PHE A 51 8.25 -0.31 -22.14
N GLU A 52 8.51 -0.53 -23.42
CA GLU A 52 8.01 0.38 -24.46
C GLU A 52 6.54 0.09 -24.76
N GLN A 53 6.10 -1.18 -24.70
CA GLN A 53 4.70 -1.55 -24.78
C GLN A 53 3.89 -0.94 -23.64
N GLU A 54 4.28 -1.17 -22.38
CA GLU A 54 3.56 -0.63 -21.21
C GLU A 54 3.47 0.90 -21.28
N LYS A 55 4.57 1.56 -21.65
CA LYS A 55 4.63 3.00 -21.81
C LYS A 55 3.68 3.50 -22.90
N LEU A 56 3.56 2.77 -24.01
CA LEU A 56 2.64 3.13 -25.10
C LEU A 56 1.19 2.98 -24.65
N GLU A 57 0.84 1.83 -24.08
CA GLU A 57 -0.50 1.53 -23.57
C GLU A 57 -0.94 2.57 -22.53
N ASN A 58 -0.10 2.82 -21.51
CA ASN A 58 -0.41 3.79 -20.47
C ASN A 58 -0.50 5.23 -21.03
N LYS A 59 0.31 5.58 -22.04
CA LYS A 59 0.20 6.88 -22.71
C LYS A 59 -1.14 7.03 -23.44
N LEU A 60 -1.56 6.02 -24.20
CA LEU A 60 -2.83 6.03 -24.92
C LEU A 60 -4.00 6.10 -23.94
N GLN A 61 -3.93 5.33 -22.85
CA GLN A 61 -4.92 5.32 -21.78
C GLN A 61 -5.04 6.69 -21.11
N PHE A 62 -3.91 7.34 -20.77
CA PHE A 62 -3.92 8.70 -20.23
C PHE A 62 -4.52 9.73 -21.19
N GLN A 63 -4.24 9.62 -22.50
CA GLN A 63 -4.83 10.49 -23.51
C GLN A 63 -6.35 10.31 -23.61
N LYS A 64 -6.82 9.06 -23.56
CA LYS A 64 -8.24 8.73 -23.51
C LYS A 64 -8.91 9.34 -22.28
N ILE A 65 -8.38 9.08 -21.09
CA ILE A 65 -8.87 9.64 -19.82
C ILE A 65 -8.97 11.17 -19.91
N LYS A 66 -7.90 11.83 -20.38
CA LYS A 66 -7.89 13.29 -20.50
C LYS A 66 -8.96 13.81 -21.47
N LYS A 67 -9.18 13.11 -22.58
CA LYS A 67 -10.18 13.47 -23.59
C LYS A 67 -11.62 13.22 -23.12
N GLU A 68 -11.84 12.22 -22.29
CA GLU A 68 -13.19 11.87 -21.82
C GLU A 68 -13.59 12.67 -20.57
N TYR A 69 -12.65 12.93 -19.66
CA TYR A 69 -12.96 13.46 -18.33
C TYR A 69 -12.39 14.85 -18.03
N PHE A 70 -11.38 15.32 -18.78
CA PHE A 70 -10.59 16.51 -18.40
C PHE A 70 -10.37 17.53 -19.53
N VAL A 71 -11.20 17.53 -20.59
CA VAL A 71 -10.97 18.41 -21.77
C VAL A 71 -11.06 19.89 -21.44
N LYS A 72 -11.90 20.28 -20.48
CA LYS A 72 -12.16 21.67 -20.09
C LYS A 72 -11.98 21.94 -18.60
N GLU A 73 -11.50 20.96 -17.85
CA GLU A 73 -11.44 21.02 -16.39
C GLU A 73 -10.00 20.98 -15.90
N THR A 74 -9.69 21.80 -14.91
CA THR A 74 -8.46 21.65 -14.14
C THR A 74 -8.58 20.40 -13.27
N PHE A 75 -7.56 19.55 -13.30
CA PHE A 75 -7.52 18.35 -12.48
C PHE A 75 -6.15 18.17 -11.84
N GLU A 76 -6.14 17.49 -10.70
CA GLU A 76 -4.93 17.11 -9.99
C GLU A 76 -4.67 15.61 -10.15
N ILE A 77 -3.40 15.22 -10.14
CA ILE A 77 -2.99 13.81 -10.24
C ILE A 77 -2.44 13.38 -8.87
N TYR A 78 -3.01 12.33 -8.31
CA TYR A 78 -2.53 11.65 -7.10
C TYR A 78 -2.03 10.27 -7.53
N ALA A 79 -0.76 9.96 -7.29
CA ALA A 79 -0.14 8.74 -7.82
C ALA A 79 0.89 8.14 -6.87
N GLN A 80 0.98 6.82 -6.86
CA GLN A 80 2.21 6.11 -6.49
C GLN A 80 3.25 6.35 -7.59
N ASP A 81 4.35 7.04 -7.24
CA ASP A 81 5.35 7.48 -8.22
C ASP A 81 6.29 6.38 -8.74
N HIS A 82 6.15 5.17 -8.19
CA HIS A 82 6.87 3.97 -8.59
C HIS A 82 6.05 3.04 -9.51
N VAL A 83 4.75 3.32 -9.71
CA VAL A 83 3.83 2.45 -10.46
C VAL A 83 4.03 2.56 -11.96
N LEU A 84 4.13 3.77 -12.51
CA LEU A 84 4.33 3.94 -13.95
C LEU A 84 5.81 3.85 -14.30
N LYS A 85 6.17 3.03 -15.29
CA LYS A 85 7.56 2.99 -15.78
C LYS A 85 7.99 4.30 -16.46
N SER A 86 7.05 5.14 -16.93
CA SER A 86 7.30 6.43 -17.58
C SER A 86 6.24 7.49 -17.27
N TYR A 87 6.70 8.68 -16.90
CA TYR A 87 5.91 9.89 -16.65
C TYR A 87 6.08 10.95 -17.75
N SER A 88 6.54 10.56 -18.95
CA SER A 88 6.79 11.49 -20.06
C SER A 88 5.51 12.18 -20.56
N PHE A 89 4.35 11.55 -20.38
CA PHE A 89 3.06 12.07 -20.81
C PHE A 89 2.38 12.97 -19.75
N PHE A 90 2.96 13.08 -18.54
CA PHE A 90 2.53 14.07 -17.55
C PHE A 90 3.26 15.38 -17.78
N LYS A 91 2.48 16.42 -18.13
CA LYS A 91 3.00 17.77 -18.38
C LYS A 91 3.24 18.58 -17.10
N GLY A 92 2.47 18.32 -16.05
CA GLY A 92 2.48 19.09 -14.80
C GLY A 92 3.10 18.37 -13.61
N LYS A 93 2.93 19.00 -12.45
CA LYS A 93 3.21 18.41 -11.15
C LYS A 93 2.13 17.40 -10.75
N PHE A 94 2.44 16.53 -9.81
CA PHE A 94 1.50 15.60 -9.21
C PHE A 94 1.79 15.40 -7.72
N TYR A 95 0.89 14.71 -7.05
CA TYR A 95 0.93 14.47 -5.62
C TYR A 95 1.19 12.99 -5.34
N VAL A 96 2.02 12.72 -4.34
CA VAL A 96 2.29 11.35 -3.89
C VAL A 96 1.56 11.12 -2.58
N ILE A 97 0.89 9.98 -2.47
CA ILE A 97 0.27 9.50 -1.23
C ILE A 97 1.10 8.34 -0.72
N GLU A 98 1.23 8.24 0.60
CA GLU A 98 1.88 7.13 1.27
C GLU A 98 1.46 5.76 0.74
N ASP A 99 2.44 4.86 0.64
CA ASP A 99 2.24 3.46 0.31
C ASP A 99 3.19 2.61 1.16
N GLY A 100 2.70 2.21 2.34
CA GLY A 100 3.50 1.54 3.35
C GLY A 100 4.74 2.35 3.78
N THR A 101 5.87 1.67 3.92
CA THR A 101 7.11 2.24 4.48
C THR A 101 8.10 2.74 3.43
N MET A 102 7.85 2.52 2.14
CA MET A 102 8.83 2.75 1.06
C MET A 102 9.34 4.20 1.05
N THR A 103 8.44 5.19 1.11
CA THR A 103 8.82 6.60 1.14
C THR A 103 9.69 6.95 2.36
N TYR A 104 9.42 6.34 3.51
CA TYR A 104 10.18 6.61 4.74
C TYR A 104 11.59 6.00 4.70
N LEU A 105 11.72 4.80 4.17
CA LEU A 105 12.96 4.02 4.23
C LEU A 105 13.89 4.28 3.03
N GLU A 106 13.33 4.57 1.85
CA GLU A 106 14.09 4.59 0.60
C GLU A 106 14.32 5.99 0.02
N ALA A 107 13.53 7.00 0.43
CA ALA A 107 13.63 8.34 -0.16
C ALA A 107 15.01 8.98 -0.03
N LYS A 108 15.71 8.77 1.09
CA LYS A 108 17.07 9.29 1.28
C LYS A 108 18.04 8.69 0.27
N ASN A 109 17.97 7.38 0.05
CA ASN A 109 18.82 6.68 -0.92
C ASN A 109 18.49 7.12 -2.35
N GLU A 110 17.21 7.23 -2.71
CA GLU A 110 16.83 7.68 -4.06
C GLU A 110 17.19 9.16 -4.28
N TYR A 111 17.14 10.01 -3.25
CA TYR A 111 17.59 11.40 -3.29
C TYR A 111 19.10 11.50 -3.56
N GLU A 112 19.94 10.80 -2.80
CA GLU A 112 21.39 10.81 -3.02
C GLU A 112 21.77 10.21 -4.38
N LYS A 113 21.05 9.17 -4.82
CA LYS A 113 21.21 8.59 -6.15
C LYS A 113 20.83 9.58 -7.26
N GLU A 114 19.75 10.36 -7.10
CA GLU A 114 19.36 11.38 -8.08
C GLU A 114 20.38 12.54 -8.11
N LYS A 115 20.88 12.96 -6.94
CA LYS A 115 21.88 14.02 -6.83
C LYS A 115 23.19 13.63 -7.52
N SER A 116 23.69 12.42 -7.27
CA SER A 116 24.96 11.89 -7.80
C SER A 116 24.92 11.48 -9.29
N ARG A 117 23.73 11.40 -9.92
CA ARG A 117 23.62 11.06 -11.36
C ARG A 117 24.31 12.11 -12.24
N SER A 118 25.12 11.64 -13.19
CA SER A 118 25.75 12.46 -14.22
C SER A 118 24.72 13.13 -15.15
N PHE A 119 25.13 14.22 -15.81
CA PHE A 119 24.29 14.94 -16.77
C PHE A 119 23.72 14.03 -17.88
N PHE A 120 24.56 13.18 -18.48
CA PHE A 120 24.13 12.26 -19.53
C PHE A 120 23.08 11.24 -19.02
N SER A 121 23.25 10.74 -17.80
CA SER A 121 22.28 9.84 -17.15
C SER A 121 20.94 10.54 -16.93
N LYS A 122 20.96 11.77 -16.39
CA LYS A 122 19.76 12.61 -16.19
C LYS A 122 19.04 12.88 -17.52
N TRP A 123 19.78 13.23 -18.57
CA TRP A 123 19.22 13.44 -19.91
C TRP A 123 18.56 12.18 -20.48
N LYS A 124 19.24 11.02 -20.41
CA LYS A 124 18.69 9.74 -20.89
C LYS A 124 17.42 9.34 -20.13
N ARG A 125 17.39 9.53 -18.80
CA ARG A 125 16.20 9.28 -17.96
C ARG A 125 15.05 10.20 -18.35
N LYS A 126 15.31 11.50 -18.50
CA LYS A 126 14.32 12.50 -18.92
C LYS A 126 13.70 12.14 -20.28
N ARG A 127 14.51 11.71 -21.26
CA ARG A 127 14.02 11.24 -22.57
C ARG A 127 13.12 10.00 -22.45
N LYS A 128 13.44 9.09 -21.52
CA LYS A 128 12.64 7.90 -21.21
C LYS A 128 11.43 8.19 -20.30
N GLY A 129 11.25 9.42 -19.84
CA GLY A 129 10.18 9.77 -18.90
C GLY A 129 10.37 9.23 -17.48
N LYS A 130 11.56 8.71 -17.13
CA LYS A 130 11.83 8.18 -15.80
C LYS A 130 12.03 9.32 -14.79
N ILE A 131 11.45 9.16 -13.61
CA ILE A 131 11.58 10.10 -12.49
C ILE A 131 12.23 9.42 -11.29
N ALA A 132 12.72 10.20 -10.33
CA ALA A 132 13.06 9.68 -9.01
C ALA A 132 11.75 9.34 -8.26
N THR A 133 11.73 8.22 -7.54
CA THR A 133 10.54 7.72 -6.81
C THR A 133 10.54 8.18 -5.35
N CYS A 134 9.62 7.64 -4.53
CA CYS A 134 9.53 7.91 -3.09
C CYS A 134 9.27 9.39 -2.78
N GLY A 135 8.54 10.08 -3.66
CA GLY A 135 8.29 11.51 -3.56
C GLY A 135 9.47 12.39 -3.93
N VAL A 136 10.65 11.87 -4.26
CA VAL A 136 11.89 12.67 -4.46
C VAL A 136 11.82 13.59 -5.68
N SER A 137 11.21 13.13 -6.77
CA SER A 137 11.19 13.86 -8.04
C SER A 137 10.73 15.30 -7.91
N SER A 138 11.33 16.21 -8.69
CA SER A 138 10.89 17.59 -8.80
C SER A 138 9.50 17.74 -9.43
N LYS A 139 8.97 16.69 -10.07
CA LYS A 139 7.58 16.64 -10.52
C LYS A 139 6.58 16.42 -9.38
N VAL A 140 7.03 15.98 -8.21
CA VAL A 140 6.16 15.80 -7.04
C VAL A 140 6.05 17.12 -6.31
N GLU A 141 4.83 17.65 -6.23
CA GLU A 141 4.53 18.91 -5.54
C GLU A 141 4.49 18.73 -4.03
N LYS A 142 3.77 17.70 -3.57
CA LYS A 142 3.59 17.40 -2.16
C LYS A 142 3.47 15.89 -1.96
N VAL A 143 3.94 15.44 -0.80
CA VAL A 143 3.93 14.05 -0.36
C VAL A 143 3.05 13.97 0.88
N TYR A 144 1.93 13.25 0.77
CA TYR A 144 1.02 13.05 1.88
C TYR A 144 1.42 11.79 2.66
N LEU A 145 1.74 11.97 3.95
CA LEU A 145 2.21 10.91 4.84
C LEU A 145 1.32 10.81 6.08
N ARG A 146 1.10 9.62 6.63
CA ARG A 146 0.44 9.45 7.93
C ARG A 146 1.36 9.73 9.11
N GLY A 147 2.68 9.75 8.90
CA GLY A 147 3.67 9.88 9.96
C GLY A 147 3.90 8.58 10.73
N ILE A 148 3.74 7.41 10.10
CA ILE A 148 3.96 6.09 10.73
C ILE A 148 5.44 5.79 11.04
N LEU A 149 6.34 6.55 10.45
CA LEU A 149 7.80 6.49 10.63
C LEU A 149 8.40 7.91 10.55
N PRO A 150 9.65 8.11 11.00
CA PRO A 150 10.34 9.39 10.87
C PRO A 150 10.40 9.86 9.42
N THR A 151 10.03 11.12 9.19
CA THR A 151 10.00 11.70 7.85
C THR A 151 11.41 11.99 7.34
N PRO A 152 11.79 11.55 6.12
CA PRO A 152 13.11 11.83 5.55
C PRO A 152 13.35 13.33 5.40
N ASP A 153 14.50 13.82 5.88
CA ASP A 153 14.87 15.24 5.82
C ASP A 153 14.83 15.80 4.39
N CYS A 154 15.20 14.99 3.39
CA CYS A 154 15.17 15.38 1.98
C CYS A 154 13.76 15.66 1.44
N LEU A 155 12.69 15.28 2.16
CA LEU A 155 11.30 15.48 1.77
C LEU A 155 10.53 16.46 2.67
N GLN A 156 11.05 16.81 3.86
CA GLN A 156 10.31 17.59 4.87
C GLN A 156 9.63 18.84 4.31
N HIS A 157 10.32 19.58 3.44
CA HIS A 157 9.82 20.82 2.82
C HIS A 157 8.54 20.66 1.97
N LYS A 158 8.13 19.44 1.63
CA LYS A 158 6.94 19.15 0.82
C LYS A 158 6.06 18.04 1.39
N VAL A 159 6.26 17.66 2.65
CA VAL A 159 5.42 16.67 3.32
C VAL A 159 4.20 17.35 3.94
N GLU A 160 3.03 16.74 3.79
CA GLU A 160 1.83 17.08 4.54
C GLU A 160 1.32 15.85 5.28
N TYR A 161 1.02 16.00 6.57
CA TYR A 161 0.57 14.88 7.39
C TYR A 161 -0.94 14.66 7.27
N MET A 162 -1.34 13.38 7.21
CA MET A 162 -2.74 12.96 7.17
C MET A 162 -3.11 12.22 8.45
N ASP A 163 -4.14 12.70 9.14
CA ASP A 163 -4.82 11.95 10.18
C ASP A 163 -6.05 11.26 9.58
N ILE A 164 -5.98 9.95 9.40
CA ILE A 164 -7.06 9.14 8.83
C ILE A 164 -8.35 9.22 9.68
N TYR A 165 -8.26 9.40 10.99
CA TYR A 165 -9.43 9.46 11.86
C TYR A 165 -10.19 10.78 11.67
N SER A 166 -9.45 11.90 11.60
CA SER A 166 -10.02 13.21 11.32
C SER A 166 -10.62 13.27 9.92
N LEU A 167 -9.90 12.75 8.91
CA LEU A 167 -10.39 12.67 7.53
C LEU A 167 -11.66 11.82 7.42
N TRP A 168 -11.69 10.63 8.04
CA TRP A 168 -12.88 9.77 8.06
C TRP A 168 -14.09 10.46 8.70
N LYS A 169 -13.90 11.18 9.81
CA LYS A 169 -15.00 11.92 10.47
C LYS A 169 -15.63 12.95 9.53
N GLN A 170 -14.81 13.62 8.72
CA GLN A 170 -15.24 14.67 7.78
C GLN A 170 -15.97 14.13 6.54
N LYS A 171 -15.79 12.86 6.17
CA LYS A 171 -16.47 12.25 5.02
C LYS A 171 -17.99 12.20 5.19
N SER A 172 -18.71 12.44 4.10
CA SER A 172 -20.17 12.33 4.07
C SER A 172 -20.64 10.89 4.27
N MET A 173 -21.93 10.69 4.54
CA MET A 173 -22.49 9.34 4.68
C MET A 173 -22.43 8.56 3.35
N GLU A 174 -22.60 9.24 2.23
CA GLU A 174 -22.49 8.69 0.88
C GLU A 174 -21.06 8.24 0.59
N GLU A 175 -20.07 9.10 0.89
CA GLU A 175 -18.65 8.76 0.74
C GLU A 175 -18.26 7.56 1.61
N LYS A 176 -18.70 7.53 2.87
CA LYS A 176 -18.45 6.41 3.79
C LYS A 176 -19.05 5.11 3.26
N LYS A 177 -20.32 5.13 2.84
CA LYS A 177 -20.98 3.95 2.24
C LYS A 177 -20.25 3.46 1.01
N TRP A 178 -19.82 4.38 0.16
CA TRP A 178 -19.04 4.07 -1.03
C TRP A 178 -17.72 3.38 -0.67
N ILE A 179 -16.96 3.94 0.27
CA ILE A 179 -15.66 3.40 0.71
C ILE A 179 -15.85 1.98 1.26
N LEU A 180 -16.84 1.77 2.13
CA LEU A 180 -17.09 0.45 2.73
C LEU A 180 -17.51 -0.59 1.69
N HIS A 181 -18.33 -0.19 0.71
CA HIS A 181 -18.73 -1.08 -0.38
C HIS A 181 -17.55 -1.41 -1.30
N PHE A 182 -16.78 -0.40 -1.72
CA PHE A 182 -15.68 -0.57 -2.66
C PHE A 182 -14.57 -1.48 -2.10
N PHE A 183 -14.26 -1.36 -0.81
CA PHE A 183 -13.24 -2.18 -0.15
C PHE A 183 -13.78 -3.47 0.49
N ASP A 184 -15.03 -3.84 0.19
CA ASP A 184 -15.71 -5.03 0.74
C ASP A 184 -15.58 -5.14 2.28
N PHE A 185 -15.78 -4.02 2.97
CA PHE A 185 -15.75 -4.02 4.43
C PHE A 185 -16.97 -4.77 4.98
N GLN A 186 -16.72 -5.81 5.78
CA GLN A 186 -17.76 -6.63 6.36
C GLN A 186 -17.69 -6.61 7.88
N LYS A 187 -18.82 -6.29 8.54
CA LYS A 187 -18.90 -6.20 10.00
C LYS A 187 -18.49 -7.50 10.70
N LYS A 188 -18.83 -8.67 10.13
CA LYS A 188 -18.41 -9.97 10.67
C LYS A 188 -16.88 -10.14 10.75
N HIS A 189 -16.11 -9.51 9.87
CA HIS A 189 -14.65 -9.56 9.92
C HIS A 189 -14.10 -8.71 11.06
N LEU A 190 -14.72 -7.54 11.31
CA LEU A 190 -14.42 -6.74 12.49
C LEU A 190 -14.76 -7.49 13.78
N GLU A 191 -15.93 -8.11 13.85
CA GLU A 191 -16.36 -8.91 15.00
C GLU A 191 -15.39 -10.08 15.25
N LEU A 192 -14.91 -10.74 14.19
CA LEU A 192 -13.89 -11.78 14.29
C LEU A 192 -12.57 -11.24 14.88
N LEU A 193 -12.05 -10.13 14.35
CA LEU A 193 -10.84 -9.47 14.87
C LEU A 193 -11.01 -9.01 16.32
N GLN A 194 -12.23 -8.61 16.69
CA GLN A 194 -12.55 -8.21 18.06
C GLN A 194 -12.67 -9.42 19.01
N SER A 195 -13.04 -10.60 18.52
CA SER A 195 -13.28 -11.81 19.32
C SER A 195 -12.03 -12.37 20.02
N LYS A 196 -10.84 -12.13 19.48
CA LYS A 196 -9.56 -12.60 20.07
C LYS A 196 -8.66 -11.43 20.45
N LYS A 197 -7.77 -11.65 21.42
CA LYS A 197 -6.81 -10.63 21.89
C LYS A 197 -5.60 -10.48 20.97
N THR A 198 -5.20 -11.57 20.30
CA THR A 198 -4.00 -11.61 19.44
C THR A 198 -4.37 -11.81 17.98
N ILE A 199 -3.67 -11.09 17.10
CA ILE A 199 -3.74 -11.24 15.65
C ILE A 199 -2.34 -11.59 15.12
N LEU A 200 -2.22 -12.61 14.27
CA LEU A 200 -1.00 -12.91 13.53
C LEU A 200 -1.14 -12.42 12.09
N PHE A 201 -0.25 -11.52 11.66
CA PHE A 201 -0.12 -11.11 10.27
C PHE A 201 0.91 -12.00 9.58
N THR A 202 0.44 -12.85 8.68
CA THR A 202 1.29 -13.77 7.91
C THR A 202 1.77 -13.11 6.62
N GLN A 203 2.71 -13.78 5.96
CA GLN A 203 3.38 -13.38 4.73
C GLN A 203 3.30 -14.56 3.75
N PRO A 204 3.12 -14.31 2.44
CA PRO A 204 2.92 -15.33 1.41
C PRO A 204 4.27 -15.94 0.97
N LEU A 205 5.05 -16.47 1.93
CA LEU A 205 6.45 -16.84 1.71
C LEU A 205 6.62 -18.01 0.74
N SER A 206 5.74 -19.00 0.81
CA SER A 206 5.76 -20.16 -0.07
C SER A 206 5.19 -19.82 -1.44
N GLU A 207 4.14 -19.01 -1.50
CA GLU A 207 3.57 -18.50 -2.75
C GLU A 207 4.56 -17.60 -3.51
N ASP A 208 5.45 -16.91 -2.80
CA ASP A 208 6.54 -16.11 -3.38
C ASP A 208 7.79 -16.93 -3.73
N GLY A 209 7.76 -18.26 -3.54
CA GLY A 209 8.88 -19.15 -3.86
C GLY A 209 10.11 -18.96 -2.97
N ILE A 210 9.94 -18.39 -1.77
CA ILE A 210 11.04 -18.09 -0.83
C ILE A 210 11.41 -19.34 -0.02
N MET A 211 10.43 -20.18 0.27
CA MET A 211 10.56 -21.41 1.07
C MET A 211 9.40 -22.37 0.77
N THR A 212 9.44 -23.60 1.27
CA THR A 212 8.28 -24.50 1.14
C THR A 212 7.16 -24.12 2.10
N GLU A 213 5.96 -24.68 1.87
CA GLU A 213 4.83 -24.49 2.76
C GLU A 213 5.12 -25.03 4.18
N GLU A 214 5.77 -26.19 4.25
CA GLU A 214 6.16 -26.82 5.52
C GLU A 214 7.16 -25.96 6.30
N GLU A 215 8.12 -25.34 5.60
CA GLU A 215 9.07 -24.41 6.21
C GLU A 215 8.36 -23.16 6.74
N LYS A 216 7.45 -22.58 5.95
CA LYS A 216 6.62 -21.42 6.36
C LYS A 216 5.78 -21.74 7.60
N ILE A 217 5.06 -22.87 7.59
CA ILE A 217 4.28 -23.34 8.75
C ILE A 217 5.18 -23.58 9.96
N GLY A 218 6.36 -24.17 9.77
CA GLY A 218 7.34 -24.38 10.83
C GLY A 218 7.81 -23.09 11.51
N ILE A 219 7.94 -21.99 10.76
CA ILE A 219 8.24 -20.67 11.31
C ILE A 219 7.09 -20.20 12.21
N TYR A 220 5.86 -20.18 11.70
CA TYR A 220 4.71 -19.73 12.50
C TYR A 220 4.46 -20.61 13.72
N ARG A 221 4.68 -21.93 13.62
CA ARG A 221 4.60 -22.83 14.77
C ARG A 221 5.56 -22.43 15.88
N LYS A 222 6.84 -22.20 15.56
CA LYS A 222 7.85 -21.77 16.54
C LYS A 222 7.50 -20.43 17.19
N ILE A 223 6.91 -19.51 16.41
CA ILE A 223 6.44 -18.22 16.92
C ILE A 223 5.30 -18.43 17.93
N LEU A 224 4.27 -19.19 17.56
CA LEU A 224 3.11 -19.42 18.41
C LEU A 224 3.45 -20.21 19.69
N GLU A 225 4.36 -21.18 19.59
CA GLU A 225 4.89 -21.92 20.75
C GLU A 225 5.67 -21.00 21.69
N LYS A 226 6.57 -20.17 21.15
CA LYS A 226 7.38 -19.23 21.95
C LYS A 226 6.54 -18.16 22.66
N GLU A 227 5.49 -17.68 22.00
CA GLU A 227 4.58 -16.66 22.57
C GLU A 227 3.46 -17.27 23.43
N GLU A 228 3.45 -18.61 23.58
CA GLU A 228 2.45 -19.39 24.32
C GLU A 228 0.99 -19.11 23.88
N ILE A 229 0.77 -18.96 22.57
CA ILE A 229 -0.52 -18.54 22.01
C ILE A 229 -1.31 -19.72 21.47
N LYS A 230 -2.49 -19.94 22.04
CA LYS A 230 -3.42 -20.99 21.62
C LYS A 230 -4.64 -20.47 20.86
N GLU A 231 -5.04 -19.23 21.11
CA GLU A 231 -6.20 -18.63 20.44
C GLU A 231 -5.84 -17.27 19.84
N LEU A 232 -6.00 -17.18 18.52
CA LEU A 232 -5.69 -15.99 17.76
C LEU A 232 -6.53 -15.91 16.49
N VAL A 233 -6.55 -14.72 15.89
CA VAL A 233 -6.94 -14.56 14.49
C VAL A 233 -5.68 -14.53 13.63
N ILE A 234 -5.60 -15.38 12.62
CA ILE A 234 -4.59 -15.30 11.57
C ILE A 234 -5.17 -14.43 10.46
N LYS A 235 -4.63 -13.22 10.28
CA LYS A 235 -4.96 -12.38 9.12
C LYS A 235 -3.97 -12.70 8.00
N ALA A 236 -4.44 -13.49 7.04
CA ALA A 236 -3.63 -13.94 5.92
C ALA A 236 -3.27 -12.79 4.98
N HIS A 237 -2.10 -12.86 4.34
CA HIS A 237 -1.78 -11.91 3.28
C HIS A 237 -2.71 -12.15 2.07
N PRO A 238 -3.16 -11.11 1.34
CA PRO A 238 -4.07 -11.26 0.19
C PRO A 238 -3.66 -12.23 -0.94
N ARG A 239 -2.37 -12.57 -1.01
CA ARG A 239 -1.78 -13.49 -2.00
C ARG A 239 -1.59 -14.91 -1.48
N GLU A 240 -1.79 -15.09 -0.18
CA GLU A 240 -1.58 -16.35 0.50
C GLU A 240 -2.78 -17.27 0.30
N THR A 241 -2.51 -18.57 0.16
CA THR A 241 -3.50 -19.62 -0.11
C THR A 241 -3.52 -20.71 0.97
N THR A 242 -2.66 -20.59 1.99
CA THR A 242 -2.55 -21.53 3.11
C THR A 242 -3.83 -21.67 3.93
N GLU A 243 -4.28 -22.91 4.07
CA GLU A 243 -5.38 -23.28 4.97
C GLU A 243 -4.86 -23.53 6.40
N TYR A 244 -4.62 -22.45 7.15
CA TYR A 244 -4.01 -22.50 8.48
C TYR A 244 -4.73 -23.37 9.52
N THR A 245 -6.04 -23.57 9.36
CA THR A 245 -6.85 -24.44 10.25
C THR A 245 -6.45 -25.91 10.20
N LYS A 246 -5.69 -26.35 9.18
CA LYS A 246 -5.13 -27.71 9.09
C LYS A 246 -3.88 -27.91 9.96
N TYR A 247 -3.23 -26.82 10.37
CA TYR A 247 -1.92 -26.86 11.04
C TYR A 247 -1.95 -26.36 12.48
N PHE A 248 -2.95 -25.55 12.83
CA PHE A 248 -3.07 -24.92 14.14
C PHE A 248 -4.49 -25.08 14.68
N ASP A 249 -4.60 -25.64 15.88
CA ASP A 249 -5.86 -25.76 16.60
C ASP A 249 -6.26 -24.41 17.22
N GLY A 250 -7.56 -24.14 17.34
CA GLY A 250 -8.08 -22.96 18.04
C GLY A 250 -7.88 -21.62 17.31
N VAL A 251 -7.39 -21.64 16.07
CA VAL A 251 -7.20 -20.43 15.24
C VAL A 251 -8.46 -20.09 14.46
N SER A 252 -8.70 -18.80 14.27
CA SER A 252 -9.63 -18.31 13.26
C SER A 252 -8.86 -17.64 12.14
N VAL A 253 -9.24 -17.87 10.89
CA VAL A 253 -8.53 -17.31 9.73
C VAL A 253 -9.36 -16.22 9.09
N LEU A 254 -8.73 -15.07 8.86
CA LEU A 254 -9.27 -13.94 8.12
C LEU A 254 -8.48 -13.77 6.83
N GLN A 255 -9.06 -14.20 5.71
CA GLN A 255 -8.47 -14.11 4.37
C GLN A 255 -9.32 -13.18 3.50
N GLU A 256 -8.91 -11.92 3.40
CA GLU A 256 -9.64 -10.86 2.70
C GLU A 256 -8.70 -9.69 2.34
N LYS A 257 -9.16 -8.75 1.49
CA LYS A 257 -8.34 -7.67 0.89
C LYS A 257 -8.66 -6.25 1.39
N THR A 258 -9.57 -6.13 2.35
CA THR A 258 -9.95 -4.89 3.04
C THR A 258 -8.70 -4.26 3.66
N PRO A 259 -8.41 -2.97 3.39
CA PRO A 259 -7.38 -2.23 4.10
C PRO A 259 -7.59 -2.30 5.61
N PHE A 260 -6.53 -2.62 6.36
CA PHE A 260 -6.65 -2.82 7.80
C PHE A 260 -7.09 -1.54 8.53
N GLU A 261 -6.78 -0.38 7.97
CA GLU A 261 -7.20 0.95 8.42
C GLU A 261 -8.71 1.06 8.56
N LEU A 262 -9.51 0.38 7.72
CA LEU A 262 -10.96 0.40 7.88
C LEU A 262 -11.40 -0.24 9.20
N TYR A 263 -10.72 -1.28 9.68
CA TYR A 263 -11.01 -1.84 11.00
C TYR A 263 -10.64 -0.87 12.13
N LEU A 264 -9.53 -0.13 11.99
CA LEU A 264 -9.13 0.92 12.95
C LEU A 264 -10.18 2.04 13.01
N LEU A 265 -10.64 2.52 11.84
CA LEU A 265 -11.69 3.53 11.72
C LEU A 265 -13.04 3.08 12.30
N HIS A 266 -13.26 1.77 12.44
CA HIS A 266 -14.45 1.16 13.06
C HIS A 266 -14.19 0.64 14.48
N GLY A 267 -13.12 1.10 15.13
CA GLY A 267 -12.89 0.92 16.56
C GLY A 267 -12.15 -0.36 16.94
N LEU A 268 -11.47 -1.04 16.01
CA LEU A 268 -10.48 -2.05 16.37
C LEU A 268 -9.28 -1.37 17.03
N ARG A 269 -8.99 -1.75 18.27
CA ARG A 269 -7.96 -1.13 19.12
C ARG A 269 -7.43 -2.10 20.16
N GLY A 270 -6.26 -1.79 20.73
CA GLY A 270 -5.73 -2.47 21.92
C GLY A 270 -5.56 -3.98 21.76
N LYS A 271 -5.11 -4.44 20.58
CA LYS A 271 -4.80 -5.85 20.34
C LYS A 271 -3.29 -6.08 20.42
N ARG A 272 -2.91 -7.34 20.62
CA ARG A 272 -1.55 -7.80 20.36
C ARG A 272 -1.43 -8.27 18.91
N VAL A 273 -0.43 -7.79 18.18
CA VAL A 273 -0.18 -8.16 16.78
C VAL A 273 1.21 -8.76 16.66
N ILE A 274 1.28 -9.94 16.05
CA ILE A 274 2.53 -10.62 15.76
C ILE A 274 2.74 -10.62 14.26
N THR A 275 3.96 -10.36 13.82
CA THR A 275 4.31 -10.46 12.40
C THR A 275 5.78 -10.79 12.21
N LEU A 276 6.11 -11.39 11.06
CA LEU A 276 7.49 -11.43 10.60
C LEU A 276 7.95 -10.03 10.23
N PHE A 277 7.33 -9.40 9.23
CA PHE A 277 7.77 -8.07 8.79
C PHE A 277 6.68 -7.29 8.03
N SER A 278 5.41 -7.47 8.40
CA SER A 278 4.31 -6.72 7.78
C SER A 278 4.45 -5.22 8.06
N THR A 279 4.36 -4.40 7.02
CA THR A 279 4.38 -2.94 7.13
C THR A 279 3.10 -2.35 7.74
N ALA A 280 2.00 -3.12 7.74
CA ALA A 280 0.72 -2.68 8.30
C ALA A 280 0.80 -2.36 9.81
N VAL A 281 1.79 -2.91 10.52
CA VAL A 281 1.93 -2.72 11.97
C VAL A 281 2.42 -1.31 12.36
N TYR A 282 3.08 -0.59 11.46
CA TYR A 282 3.60 0.76 11.74
C TYR A 282 2.49 1.79 11.98
N GLY A 283 1.28 1.53 11.46
CA GLY A 283 0.11 2.37 11.69
C GLY A 283 -0.68 2.04 12.96
N LEU A 284 -0.21 1.11 13.80
CA LEU A 284 -0.95 0.54 14.94
C LEU A 284 -0.43 1.09 16.28
N SER A 285 -0.52 2.41 16.47
CA SER A 285 0.05 3.10 17.63
C SER A 285 -0.50 2.65 18.99
N ASP A 286 -1.71 2.10 19.03
CA ASP A 286 -2.41 1.64 20.24
C ASP A 286 -2.40 0.11 20.40
N PHE A 287 -1.56 -0.60 19.63
CA PHE A 287 -1.43 -2.05 19.66
C PHE A 287 -0.08 -2.44 20.27
N GLU A 288 -0.04 -3.60 20.92
CA GLU A 288 1.21 -4.26 21.28
C GLU A 288 1.72 -5.01 20.05
N VAL A 289 2.88 -4.65 19.50
CA VAL A 289 3.42 -5.25 18.27
C VAL A 289 4.66 -6.06 18.58
N ILE A 290 4.61 -7.36 18.30
CA ILE A 290 5.77 -8.25 18.33
C ILE A 290 6.25 -8.47 16.89
N PHE A 291 7.37 -7.85 16.56
CA PHE A 291 7.96 -7.85 15.22
C PHE A 291 9.14 -8.81 15.18
N TYR A 292 8.96 -9.99 14.57
CA TYR A 292 10.00 -11.02 14.54
C TYR A 292 11.14 -10.70 13.55
N GLY A 293 10.92 -9.89 12.53
CA GLY A 293 11.91 -9.64 11.48
C GLY A 293 12.28 -10.91 10.71
N THR A 294 13.51 -10.98 10.22
CA THR A 294 14.01 -12.16 9.48
C THR A 294 14.75 -13.18 10.36
N ASN A 295 15.01 -12.86 11.64
CA ASN A 295 15.48 -13.77 12.70
C ASN A 295 16.53 -14.82 12.29
N GLY A 296 17.59 -14.40 11.57
CA GLY A 296 18.67 -15.32 11.18
C GLY A 296 18.26 -16.39 10.15
N ASN A 297 17.01 -16.36 9.65
CA ASN A 297 16.56 -17.27 8.61
C ASN A 297 17.20 -16.87 7.28
N ARG A 298 18.07 -17.73 6.74
CA ARG A 298 18.85 -17.45 5.53
C ARG A 298 18.00 -17.16 4.30
N ASN A 299 16.87 -17.84 4.14
CA ASN A 299 15.97 -17.61 2.99
C ASN A 299 15.31 -16.24 3.09
N LEU A 300 14.84 -15.87 4.30
CA LEU A 300 14.27 -14.55 4.55
C LEU A 300 15.31 -13.43 4.38
N ILE A 301 16.52 -13.61 4.94
CA ILE A 301 17.61 -12.63 4.79
C ILE A 301 18.04 -12.49 3.33
N GLY A 302 18.16 -13.61 2.61
CA GLY A 302 18.54 -13.59 1.19
C GLY A 302 17.53 -12.82 0.32
N ARG A 303 16.24 -12.87 0.67
CA ARG A 303 15.18 -12.19 -0.09
C ARG A 303 14.91 -10.75 0.36
N PHE A 304 14.81 -10.51 1.66
CA PHE A 304 14.34 -9.25 2.23
C PHE A 304 15.44 -8.45 2.94
N GLY A 305 16.64 -9.02 3.05
CA GLY A 305 17.71 -8.45 3.88
C GLY A 305 17.52 -8.74 5.36
N GLU A 306 18.44 -8.24 6.16
CA GLU A 306 18.36 -8.34 7.61
C GLU A 306 17.35 -7.34 8.15
N ILE A 307 16.28 -7.84 8.78
CA ILE A 307 15.27 -7.02 9.44
C ILE A 307 15.31 -7.40 10.92
N PRO A 308 15.69 -6.46 11.82
CA PRO A 308 15.85 -6.77 13.23
C PRO A 308 14.50 -7.05 13.90
N CYS A 309 14.54 -7.94 14.88
CA CYS A 309 13.41 -8.15 15.79
C CYS A 309 13.15 -6.88 16.61
N LYS A 310 11.88 -6.52 16.80
CA LYS A 310 11.42 -5.47 17.72
C LYS A 310 10.37 -6.10 18.61
N ILE A 311 10.70 -6.25 19.88
CA ILE A 311 9.81 -6.71 20.95
C ILE A 311 9.42 -5.49 21.76
#